data_AF-A0A0N0VE56-F1
#
_entry.id   AF-A0A0N0VE56-F1
#
_cell.length_a   1.000
_cell.length_b   1.000
_cell.length_c   1.000
_cell.angle_alpha   90.00
_cell.angle_beta   90.00
_cell.angle_gamma   90.00
#
_symmetry.space_group_name_H-M   'P 1'
#
loop_
_entity.id
_entity.type
_entity.pdbx_description
1 polymer ?
#
loop_
_entity_poly.entity_id
_entity_poly.type
_entity_poly.pdbx_seq_one_letter_code
_entity_poly.pdbx_strand_id
1 'polypeptide(L)'
;MFIVQVAADIFGNKLNFELSFPSRPTVQEITRASEAAFSTEIANTRADNVPPHTFHIAKIKIYDEDKSKWVDLLGEGQLVDYCQLYAFQPENPWHKETQKPIPPATKPPASATAAATTPPSRSVALANNAQSGSRAVTSTSSALAPYTGGGRSEPSSSRRPYAATGANSTALVIPRSSADASPEEKLRMVFAEFDVKNARMIDLDDFKAGFHNMGLDFSSATVEDLFERADLNRDHRISYSEFERFVRLYPIMTDCLYFRSKAFWEEEQLKKDIQAEVEAAGKAEGVLDTAQRGLENAENEVANAQNAVKAADEDLRDRTERMRELAKDMEDARKDKERVAREKKDRDQDLVVVKEREKEARKDLQDFSRDSDKLDRRAAALVNDADAADEKVRQLMKALEDAKRAADRAHQAAEQAAGEADAAKNRERDAAVEADAIAREIPKAEDAVRMAERNVAAADQALKELDNAGKEIGRQADEAAARRDAGEKAVAEARDRVAQRAREVDGARNGVADRDRAIKQKELELDEHRRNRELIAQHERTLIEQELRLREQRDSLEQRETKLLSEASSYLGNMRSNLAGRSYSRDTAGY
;
A
#
# COMPACT_ATOMS: atom_id res chain seq x y z
N MET A 1 38.93 15.75 -10.18
CA MET A 1 38.30 14.66 -9.42
C MET A 1 36.98 14.37 -10.10
N PHE A 2 36.76 13.13 -10.49
CA PHE A 2 35.59 12.66 -11.21
C PHE A 2 34.99 11.52 -10.39
N ILE A 3 33.72 11.63 -10.03
CA ILE A 3 33.05 10.73 -9.10
C ILE A 3 31.99 9.94 -9.84
N VAL A 4 31.91 8.64 -9.54
CA VAL A 4 30.92 7.72 -10.13
C VAL A 4 30.30 6.90 -9.02
N GLN A 5 28.98 6.77 -9.03
CA GLN A 5 28.26 5.92 -8.10
C GLN A 5 28.00 4.57 -8.77
N VAL A 6 28.37 3.45 -8.15
CA VAL A 6 28.19 2.11 -8.73
C VAL A 6 27.42 1.23 -7.76
N ALA A 7 26.29 0.71 -8.23
CA ALA A 7 25.44 -0.19 -7.44
C ALA A 7 25.49 -1.65 -7.94
N ALA A 8 25.33 -2.59 -7.03
CA ALA A 8 25.21 -4.02 -7.32
C ALA A 8 24.45 -4.76 -6.20
N ASP A 9 23.90 -5.94 -6.48
CA ASP A 9 23.35 -6.84 -5.46
C ASP A 9 24.40 -7.83 -4.98
N ILE A 10 24.65 -7.85 -3.66
CA ILE A 10 25.55 -8.77 -2.97
C ILE A 10 24.76 -9.44 -1.83
N PHE A 11 24.71 -10.78 -1.81
CA PHE A 11 23.97 -11.58 -0.82
C PHE A 11 22.52 -11.11 -0.55
N GLY A 12 21.80 -10.67 -1.60
CA GLY A 12 20.42 -10.18 -1.51
C GLY A 12 20.26 -8.76 -0.96
N ASN A 13 21.37 -8.05 -0.75
CA ASN A 13 21.43 -6.64 -0.37
C ASN A 13 21.94 -5.80 -1.55
N LYS A 14 21.23 -4.71 -1.85
CA LYS A 14 21.65 -3.75 -2.85
C LYS A 14 22.62 -2.76 -2.21
N LEU A 15 23.84 -2.67 -2.74
CA LEU A 15 24.90 -1.80 -2.28
C LEU A 15 25.15 -0.72 -3.33
N ASN A 16 25.64 0.45 -2.91
CA ASN A 16 25.98 1.56 -3.79
C ASN A 16 27.27 2.22 -3.30
N PHE A 17 28.31 2.24 -4.14
CA PHE A 17 29.63 2.78 -3.78
C PHE A 17 29.98 4.02 -4.58
N GLU A 18 30.57 5.00 -3.92
CA GLU A 18 31.12 6.23 -4.51
C GLU A 18 32.60 6.01 -4.87
N LEU A 19 32.90 5.88 -6.16
CA LEU A 19 34.25 5.71 -6.69
C LEU A 19 34.81 7.05 -7.17
N SER A 20 36.00 7.40 -6.71
CA SER A 20 36.67 8.67 -7.01
C SER A 20 37.88 8.47 -7.92
N PHE A 21 37.92 9.20 -9.02
CA PHE A 21 38.99 9.16 -10.02
C PHE A 21 39.64 10.55 -10.21
N PRO A 22 40.93 10.64 -10.60
CA PRO A 22 41.59 11.92 -10.84
C PRO A 22 40.95 12.72 -12.00
N SER A 23 40.62 12.03 -13.08
CA SER A 23 39.97 12.51 -14.31
C SER A 23 38.86 11.54 -14.73
N ARG A 24 38.11 11.86 -15.80
CA ARG A 24 37.11 10.96 -16.37
C ARG A 24 37.74 9.58 -16.63
N PRO A 25 37.25 8.51 -15.98
CA PRO A 25 37.87 7.19 -16.06
C PRO A 25 37.48 6.47 -17.35
N THR A 26 38.30 5.51 -17.75
CA THR A 26 37.96 4.59 -18.82
C THR A 26 36.93 3.56 -18.36
N VAL A 27 36.20 2.93 -19.29
CA VAL A 27 35.28 1.82 -18.94
C VAL A 27 36.03 0.69 -18.24
N GLN A 28 37.27 0.41 -18.65
CA GLN A 28 38.12 -0.61 -18.01
C GLN A 28 38.53 -0.23 -16.58
N GLU A 29 38.80 1.05 -16.32
CA GLU A 29 39.13 1.56 -14.99
C GLU A 29 37.93 1.46 -14.05
N ILE A 30 36.73 1.82 -14.52
CA ILE A 30 35.49 1.65 -13.75
C ILE A 30 35.24 0.17 -13.44
N THR A 31 35.35 -0.70 -14.44
CA THR A 31 35.15 -2.14 -14.25
C THR A 31 36.11 -2.67 -13.19
N ARG A 32 37.41 -2.38 -13.31
CA ARG A 32 38.42 -2.83 -12.34
C ARG A 32 38.18 -2.29 -10.94
N ALA A 33 37.87 -1.00 -10.81
CA ALA A 33 37.62 -0.36 -9.52
C ALA A 33 36.35 -0.92 -8.84
N SER A 34 35.30 -1.15 -9.62
CA SER A 34 34.03 -1.72 -9.16
C SER A 34 34.22 -3.18 -8.73
N GLU A 35 34.88 -4.01 -9.56
CA GLU A 35 35.18 -5.40 -9.21
C GLU A 35 36.04 -5.49 -7.95
N ALA A 36 37.04 -4.62 -7.77
CA ALA A 36 37.85 -4.58 -6.56
C ALA A 36 37.04 -4.19 -5.31
N ALA A 37 36.19 -3.17 -5.41
CA ALA A 37 35.35 -2.70 -4.32
C ALA A 37 34.35 -3.79 -3.88
N PHE A 38 33.60 -4.37 -4.83
CA PHE A 38 32.62 -5.41 -4.53
C PHE A 38 33.28 -6.74 -4.14
N SER A 39 34.45 -7.10 -4.67
CA SER A 39 35.17 -8.30 -4.21
C SER A 39 35.66 -8.16 -2.76
N THR A 40 36.09 -6.96 -2.37
CA THR A 40 36.45 -6.66 -0.97
C THR A 40 35.22 -6.76 -0.08
N GLU A 41 34.07 -6.26 -0.55
CA GLU A 41 32.81 -6.36 0.19
C GLU A 41 32.32 -7.81 0.34
N ILE A 42 32.43 -8.62 -0.71
CA ILE A 42 32.15 -10.07 -0.64
C ILE A 42 33.06 -10.70 0.41
N ALA A 43 34.36 -10.42 0.39
CA ALA A 43 35.28 -10.98 1.38
C ALA A 43 34.91 -10.60 2.83
N ASN A 44 34.38 -9.40 3.06
CA ASN A 44 33.98 -8.90 4.37
C ASN A 44 32.61 -9.42 4.84
N THR A 45 31.66 -9.64 3.92
CA THR A 45 30.26 -9.98 4.24
C THR A 45 29.92 -11.46 4.04
N ARG A 46 30.84 -12.23 3.46
CA ARG A 46 30.69 -13.67 3.21
C ARG A 46 30.51 -14.45 4.50
N ALA A 47 29.42 -15.22 4.56
CA ALA A 47 29.19 -16.20 5.61
C ALA A 47 30.13 -17.41 5.49
N ASP A 48 30.46 -18.06 6.61
CA ASP A 48 31.45 -19.16 6.67
C ASP A 48 31.09 -20.38 5.79
N ASN A 49 29.83 -20.53 5.42
CA ASN A 49 29.31 -21.59 4.56
C ASN A 49 29.42 -21.31 3.05
N VAL A 50 29.99 -20.17 2.64
CA VAL A 50 30.13 -19.78 1.23
C VAL A 50 31.61 -19.80 0.82
N PRO A 51 32.00 -20.49 -0.28
CA PRO A 51 33.38 -20.48 -0.77
C PRO A 51 33.88 -19.07 -1.11
N PRO A 52 35.19 -18.78 -0.94
CA PRO A 52 35.77 -17.51 -1.39
C PRO A 52 35.61 -17.36 -2.90
N HIS A 53 35.06 -16.23 -3.34
CA HIS A 53 34.91 -15.86 -4.74
C HIS A 53 35.00 -14.34 -4.89
N THR A 54 35.22 -13.90 -6.13
CA THR A 54 35.36 -12.49 -6.51
C THR A 54 34.16 -12.03 -7.32
N PHE A 55 33.92 -10.72 -7.30
CA PHE A 55 32.90 -10.07 -8.11
C PHE A 55 33.38 -9.94 -9.55
N HIS A 56 32.58 -10.38 -10.52
CA HIS A 56 32.89 -10.25 -11.95
C HIS A 56 31.74 -9.58 -12.68
N ILE A 57 32.05 -8.54 -13.45
CA ILE A 57 31.04 -7.77 -14.17
C ILE A 57 30.75 -8.40 -15.54
N ALA A 58 29.49 -8.77 -15.77
CA ALA A 58 28.99 -9.18 -17.08
C ALA A 58 28.53 -7.97 -17.91
N LYS A 59 27.88 -7.00 -17.26
CA LYS A 59 27.31 -5.82 -17.92
C LYS A 59 27.25 -4.65 -16.96
N ILE A 60 27.51 -3.43 -17.46
CA ILE A 60 27.29 -2.19 -16.71
C ILE A 60 26.21 -1.38 -17.42
N LYS A 61 25.23 -0.90 -16.67
CA LYS A 61 24.26 0.10 -17.13
C LYS A 61 24.49 1.42 -16.43
N ILE A 62 24.29 2.52 -17.14
CA ILE A 62 24.27 3.88 -16.60
C ILE A 62 22.82 4.39 -16.62
N TYR A 63 22.42 5.10 -15.57
CA TYR A 63 21.17 5.82 -15.57
C TYR A 63 21.35 7.14 -16.34
N ASP A 64 20.73 7.23 -17.51
CA ASP A 64 20.73 8.43 -18.34
C ASP A 64 19.62 9.36 -17.82
N GLU A 65 20.00 10.42 -17.10
CA GLU A 65 19.07 11.39 -16.50
C GLU A 65 18.27 12.15 -17.57
N ASP A 66 18.86 12.45 -18.73
CA ASP A 66 18.19 13.16 -19.81
C ASP A 66 17.07 12.31 -20.45
N LYS A 67 17.22 10.99 -20.43
CA LYS A 67 16.24 10.03 -20.98
C LYS A 67 15.42 9.30 -19.92
N SER A 68 15.64 9.59 -18.64
CA SER A 68 15.04 8.92 -17.47
C SER A 68 15.05 7.39 -17.57
N LYS A 69 16.10 6.78 -18.14
CA LYS A 69 16.16 5.33 -18.38
C LYS A 69 17.56 4.74 -18.23
N TRP A 70 17.63 3.47 -17.84
CA TRP A 70 18.88 2.71 -17.81
C TRP A 70 19.33 2.33 -19.22
N VAL A 71 20.55 2.71 -19.59
CA VAL A 71 21.18 2.38 -20.88
C VAL A 71 22.48 1.62 -20.65
N ASP A 72 22.89 0.79 -21.62
CA ASP A 72 24.16 0.07 -21.54
C ASP A 72 25.34 1.07 -21.63
N LEU A 73 26.36 0.88 -20.79
CA LEU A 73 27.59 1.67 -20.82
C LEU A 73 28.50 1.14 -21.95
N LEU A 74 28.50 1.84 -23.09
CA LEU A 74 29.23 1.49 -24.32
C LEU A 74 30.59 2.19 -24.42
N GLY A 75 30.77 3.35 -23.78
CA GLY A 75 32.01 4.11 -23.84
C GLY A 75 32.12 5.27 -22.86
N GLU A 76 33.32 5.84 -22.75
CA GLU A 76 33.68 6.88 -21.78
C GLU A 76 32.91 8.19 -21.96
N GLY A 77 32.45 8.47 -23.18
CA GLY A 77 31.67 9.66 -23.51
C GLY A 77 30.30 9.71 -22.83
N GLN A 78 29.80 8.58 -22.30
CA GLN A 78 28.54 8.52 -21.54
C GLN A 78 28.74 8.88 -20.06
N LEU A 79 29.99 8.94 -19.57
CA LEU A 79 30.27 9.19 -18.16
C LEU A 79 30.21 10.69 -17.85
N VAL A 80 29.31 11.03 -16.94
CA VAL A 80 29.15 12.35 -16.34
C VAL A 80 29.54 12.27 -14.87
N ASP A 81 30.07 13.37 -14.33
CA ASP A 81 30.40 13.44 -12.91
C ASP A 81 29.15 13.16 -12.07
N TYR A 82 29.29 12.38 -11.00
CA TYR A 82 28.21 11.87 -10.15
C TYR A 82 27.18 10.94 -10.81
N CYS A 83 27.43 10.42 -12.01
CA CYS A 83 26.48 9.50 -12.66
C CYS A 83 26.28 8.20 -11.85
N GLN A 84 25.05 7.67 -11.91
CA GLN A 84 24.70 6.39 -11.30
C GLN A 84 24.86 5.23 -12.29
N LEU A 85 25.69 4.26 -11.90
CA LEU A 85 25.92 2.99 -12.60
C LEU A 85 25.31 1.82 -11.84
N TYR A 86 25.02 0.75 -12.56
CA TYR A 86 24.61 -0.53 -12.04
C TYR A 86 25.41 -1.65 -12.70
N ALA A 87 26.11 -2.43 -11.89
CA ALA A 87 26.95 -3.53 -12.31
C ALA A 87 26.23 -4.87 -12.14
N PHE A 88 26.02 -5.57 -13.25
CA PHE A 88 25.45 -6.92 -13.30
C PHE A 88 26.57 -7.96 -13.28
N GLN A 89 26.36 -9.04 -12.54
CA GLN A 89 27.24 -10.21 -12.54
C GLN A 89 26.66 -11.32 -13.43
N PRO A 90 27.49 -12.28 -13.90
CA PRO A 90 26.99 -13.54 -14.42
C PRO A 90 26.11 -14.24 -13.38
N GLU A 91 25.10 -14.98 -13.83
CA GLU A 91 24.19 -15.73 -12.96
C GLU A 91 25.00 -16.65 -12.04
N ASN A 92 24.84 -16.47 -10.73
CA ASN A 92 25.53 -17.27 -9.73
C ASN A 92 24.60 -17.59 -8.54
N PRO A 93 24.91 -18.64 -7.75
CA PRO A 93 24.03 -19.09 -6.67
C PRO A 93 23.87 -18.09 -5.50
N TRP A 94 24.76 -17.10 -5.36
CA TRP A 94 24.90 -16.27 -4.16
C TRP A 94 24.43 -14.82 -4.33
N HIS A 95 24.38 -14.32 -5.56
CA HIS A 95 24.06 -12.94 -5.90
C HIS A 95 22.99 -12.95 -6.97
N LYS A 96 21.76 -12.58 -6.57
CA LYS A 96 20.61 -12.45 -7.47
C LYS A 96 20.13 -11.01 -7.46
N GLU A 97 19.75 -10.50 -8.61
CA GLU A 97 19.25 -9.14 -8.75
C GLU A 97 17.93 -8.97 -7.98
N THR A 98 17.84 -7.88 -7.23
CA THR A 98 16.62 -7.50 -6.52
C THR A 98 16.06 -6.19 -7.08
N GLN A 99 14.73 -6.02 -7.05
CA GLN A 99 14.06 -4.76 -7.42
C GLN A 99 13.99 -3.77 -6.25
N LYS A 100 14.84 -3.92 -5.23
CA LYS A 100 14.93 -2.96 -4.12
C LYS A 100 15.43 -1.59 -4.62
N PRO A 101 15.09 -0.47 -3.97
CA PRO A 101 15.67 0.83 -4.34
C PRO A 101 17.19 0.85 -4.09
N ILE A 102 17.94 1.59 -4.91
CA ILE A 102 19.39 1.81 -4.72
C ILE A 102 19.56 2.73 -3.49
N PRO A 103 20.32 2.33 -2.45
CA PRO A 103 20.58 3.19 -1.30
C PRO A 103 21.54 4.34 -1.64
N PRO A 104 21.65 5.39 -0.80
CA PRO A 104 22.65 6.44 -0.96
C PRO A 104 24.07 5.87 -1.05
N ALA A 105 24.90 6.44 -1.93
CA ALA A 105 26.26 5.95 -2.15
C ALA A 105 27.13 6.11 -0.90
N THR A 106 27.91 5.08 -0.58
CA THR A 106 28.88 5.06 0.51
C THR A 106 30.29 4.88 -0.03
N LYS A 107 31.32 5.21 0.75
CA LYS A 107 32.70 4.97 0.31
C LYS A 107 32.98 3.46 0.27
N PRO A 108 33.72 2.95 -0.74
CA PRO A 108 34.06 1.54 -0.82
C PRO A 108 34.90 1.09 0.38
N PRO A 109 34.82 -0.18 0.78
CA PRO A 109 35.63 -0.73 1.87
C PRO A 109 37.13 -0.61 1.54
N ALA A 110 37.92 -0.12 2.49
CA ALA A 110 39.37 0.01 2.31
C ALA A 110 40.02 -1.38 2.20
N SER A 111 40.84 -1.60 1.16
CA SER A 111 41.60 -2.84 1.01
C SER A 111 42.58 -3.01 2.18
N ALA A 112 42.41 -4.07 2.98
CA ALA A 112 43.36 -4.41 4.04
C ALA A 112 44.72 -4.77 3.42
N THR A 113 45.61 -3.79 3.33
CA THR A 113 47.04 -4.03 3.04
C THR A 113 47.75 -4.28 4.35
N ALA A 114 48.35 -5.45 4.47
CA ALA A 114 49.15 -5.86 5.62
C ALA A 114 50.35 -4.91 5.84
N ALA A 115 50.51 -4.40 7.06
CA ALA A 115 51.78 -3.85 7.55
C ALA A 115 51.89 -3.98 9.09
N ALA A 116 52.87 -4.81 9.49
CA ALA A 116 53.76 -4.70 10.65
C ALA A 116 53.21 -4.42 12.07
N THR A 117 53.25 -5.48 12.88
CA THR A 117 53.80 -5.54 14.26
C THR A 117 54.10 -4.22 15.01
N THR A 118 53.36 -3.93 16.09
CA THR A 118 53.88 -3.66 17.46
C THR A 118 52.72 -3.48 18.49
N PRO A 119 52.85 -3.95 19.76
CA PRO A 119 51.82 -3.84 20.81
C PRO A 119 52.01 -2.57 21.70
N PRO A 120 51.08 -2.28 22.65
CA PRO A 120 50.53 -0.94 22.86
C PRO A 120 51.22 -0.14 23.98
N SER A 121 50.94 1.18 24.02
CA SER A 121 51.17 2.01 25.21
C SER A 121 49.96 2.88 25.51
N ARG A 122 49.50 2.77 26.75
CA ARG A 122 48.42 3.51 27.40
C ARG A 122 48.78 4.98 27.63
N SER A 123 47.78 5.85 27.51
CA SER A 123 47.57 7.05 28.35
C SER A 123 46.19 7.61 27.97
N VAL A 124 45.12 7.34 28.71
CA VAL A 124 44.66 8.09 29.89
C VAL A 124 44.74 9.61 29.68
N ALA A 125 43.59 10.22 29.35
CA ALA A 125 43.22 11.53 29.87
C ALA A 125 41.69 11.61 29.90
N LEU A 126 41.17 11.62 31.13
CA LEU A 126 39.80 11.99 31.49
C LEU A 126 39.57 13.47 31.14
N ALA A 127 38.38 13.79 30.63
CA ALA A 127 37.61 14.92 31.14
C ALA A 127 36.13 14.75 30.81
N ASN A 128 35.34 14.74 31.88
CA ASN A 128 33.88 14.84 31.95
C ASN A 128 33.33 15.96 31.05
N ASN A 129 32.13 15.80 30.49
CA ASN A 129 30.91 16.28 31.15
C ASN A 129 29.62 15.86 30.41
N ALA A 130 28.75 15.21 31.18
CA ALA A 130 27.29 15.33 31.31
C ALA A 130 26.32 15.47 30.10
N GLN A 131 25.23 14.72 30.31
CA GLN A 131 23.82 14.90 29.87
C GLN A 131 23.49 14.43 28.44
N SER A 132 22.80 13.29 28.32
CA SER A 132 21.35 13.08 28.54
C SER A 132 20.53 13.58 27.36
N GLY A 133 19.83 12.66 26.70
CA GLY A 133 18.80 13.02 25.73
C GLY A 133 18.65 12.03 24.59
N SER A 134 18.11 10.85 24.88
CA SER A 134 17.41 10.04 23.87
C SER A 134 16.18 10.79 23.38
N ARG A 135 16.00 10.94 22.06
CA ARG A 135 14.81 10.48 21.30
C ARG A 135 14.68 11.12 19.92
N ALA A 136 14.18 10.25 19.02
CA ALA A 136 13.16 10.49 17.99
C ALA A 136 13.50 11.47 16.85
N VAL A 137 13.58 10.98 15.61
CA VAL A 137 12.48 10.83 14.62
C VAL A 137 11.91 12.17 14.17
N THR A 138 11.68 12.27 12.85
CA THR A 138 10.93 13.25 12.04
C THR A 138 11.86 14.01 11.10
N SER A 139 11.53 14.32 9.85
CA SER A 139 10.34 14.07 9.01
C SER A 139 10.71 14.51 7.59
N THR A 140 9.69 14.50 6.72
CA THR A 140 9.52 15.26 5.47
C THR A 140 9.91 14.49 4.22
N SER A 141 8.97 13.95 3.43
CA SER A 141 7.79 14.52 2.73
C SER A 141 8.11 14.83 1.27
N SER A 142 7.19 14.38 0.42
CA SER A 142 6.86 14.86 -0.93
C SER A 142 7.88 14.57 -2.04
N ALA A 143 7.57 13.66 -2.97
CA ALA A 143 6.60 13.77 -4.07
C ALA A 143 7.16 14.52 -5.28
N LEU A 144 7.26 13.82 -6.41
CA LEU A 144 6.46 14.05 -7.64
C LEU A 144 7.05 13.24 -8.81
N ALA A 145 6.14 12.70 -9.62
CA ALA A 145 6.34 12.16 -10.97
C ALA A 145 6.74 13.31 -11.96
N PRO A 146 6.86 13.18 -13.31
CA PRO A 146 6.32 12.14 -14.21
C PRO A 146 7.16 11.83 -15.50
N TYR A 147 6.52 11.19 -16.50
CA TYR A 147 6.93 10.90 -17.90
C TYR A 147 7.79 9.64 -18.12
N THR A 148 7.33 8.53 -18.71
CA THR A 148 6.75 8.22 -20.04
C THR A 148 7.66 8.51 -21.25
N GLY A 149 8.19 7.43 -21.85
CA GLY A 149 8.23 7.27 -23.30
C GLY A 149 9.60 7.20 -24.00
N GLY A 150 9.88 6.02 -24.57
CA GLY A 150 10.20 5.95 -26.01
C GLY A 150 11.65 5.75 -26.48
N GLY A 151 11.79 4.81 -27.43
CA GLY A 151 12.72 4.78 -28.60
C GLY A 151 14.24 4.63 -28.34
N ARG A 152 14.92 3.55 -28.78
CA ARG A 152 15.41 3.19 -30.14
C ARG A 152 16.39 4.23 -30.74
N SER A 153 17.56 3.94 -31.33
CA SER A 153 18.38 2.73 -31.57
C SER A 153 19.63 3.14 -32.39
N GLU A 154 20.84 2.65 -32.04
CA GLU A 154 22.02 2.28 -32.89
C GLU A 154 22.64 3.27 -33.92
N PRO A 155 23.76 2.99 -34.66
CA PRO A 155 24.68 1.81 -34.74
C PRO A 155 26.21 2.12 -34.90
N SER A 156 27.05 1.09 -35.13
CA SER A 156 28.39 1.25 -35.75
C SER A 156 28.79 0.10 -36.71
N SER A 157 29.43 0.50 -37.85
CA SER A 157 30.48 -0.12 -38.72
C SER A 157 30.36 -1.58 -39.23
N SER A 158 30.67 -2.00 -40.48
CA SER A 158 31.54 -1.63 -41.65
C SER A 158 32.69 -2.61 -41.91
N ARG A 159 32.84 -3.06 -43.19
CA ARG A 159 34.07 -3.33 -44.00
C ARG A 159 33.65 -4.05 -45.31
N ARG A 160 34.16 -3.87 -46.55
CA ARG A 160 35.10 -3.03 -47.35
C ARG A 160 35.10 -3.64 -48.81
N PRO A 161 35.86 -3.19 -49.86
CA PRO A 161 35.83 -1.94 -50.65
C PRO A 161 35.91 -2.13 -52.22
N TYR A 162 35.80 -1.07 -53.03
CA TYR A 162 36.72 -0.62 -54.13
C TYR A 162 36.06 0.40 -55.12
N ALA A 163 36.77 1.53 -55.36
CA ALA A 163 36.94 2.36 -56.58
C ALA A 163 35.71 2.79 -57.44
N ALA A 164 35.59 3.98 -58.06
CA ALA A 164 36.39 5.21 -58.20
C ALA A 164 35.51 6.32 -58.88
N THR A 165 35.95 7.58 -58.75
CA THR A 165 35.80 8.75 -59.66
C THR A 165 34.43 9.37 -60.00
N GLY A 166 34.29 10.68 -59.67
CA GLY A 166 34.10 11.74 -60.69
C GLY A 166 32.69 12.31 -60.98
N ALA A 167 32.33 13.37 -60.26
CA ALA A 167 31.62 14.60 -60.69
C ALA A 167 30.60 14.60 -61.86
N ASN A 168 29.34 14.97 -61.61
CA ASN A 168 28.75 16.30 -61.92
C ASN A 168 27.21 16.36 -61.75
N SER A 169 26.80 17.48 -61.15
CA SER A 169 25.53 18.21 -61.07
C SER A 169 24.28 17.87 -61.91
N THR A 170 23.16 18.23 -61.27
CA THR A 170 21.86 18.80 -61.74
C THR A 170 20.67 17.90 -62.10
N ALA A 171 19.68 17.96 -61.19
CA ALA A 171 18.23 18.07 -61.39
C ALA A 171 17.47 16.94 -62.12
N LEU A 172 16.69 16.16 -61.35
CA LEU A 172 15.23 16.23 -61.25
C LEU A 172 14.78 15.24 -60.16
N VAL A 173 13.93 15.72 -59.24
CA VAL A 173 13.50 15.00 -58.03
C VAL A 173 12.40 14.00 -58.40
N ILE A 174 12.69 12.71 -58.22
CA ILE A 174 11.70 11.65 -58.04
C ILE A 174 11.94 11.08 -56.63
N PRO A 175 10.96 11.09 -55.71
CA PRO A 175 11.14 10.52 -54.38
C PRO A 175 11.45 9.03 -54.49
N ARG A 176 12.64 8.64 -54.02
CA ARG A 176 13.09 7.25 -53.91
C ARG A 176 12.35 6.56 -52.76
N SER A 177 11.37 5.73 -53.08
CA SER A 177 10.90 4.64 -52.21
C SER A 177 11.93 3.50 -52.20
N SER A 178 12.07 2.81 -51.07
CA SER A 178 13.10 1.82 -50.77
C SER A 178 13.20 0.67 -51.77
N ALA A 179 14.40 0.52 -52.33
CA ALA A 179 14.79 -0.51 -53.29
C ALA A 179 15.47 -1.71 -52.59
N ASP A 180 14.71 -2.54 -51.87
CA ASP A 180 15.27 -3.72 -51.16
C ASP A 180 14.74 -5.09 -51.62
N ALA A 181 13.76 -5.13 -52.54
CA ALA A 181 13.34 -6.40 -53.16
C ALA A 181 14.11 -6.62 -54.46
N SER A 182 14.83 -7.72 -54.54
CA SER A 182 15.47 -8.16 -55.78
C SER A 182 14.41 -8.36 -56.87
N PRO A 183 14.79 -8.18 -58.16
CA PRO A 183 13.86 -8.46 -59.26
C PRO A 183 13.26 -9.87 -59.21
N GLU A 184 14.01 -10.85 -58.70
CA GLU A 184 13.57 -12.23 -58.51
C GLU A 184 12.53 -12.37 -57.39
N GLU A 185 12.62 -11.60 -56.31
CA GLU A 185 11.60 -11.58 -55.25
C GLU A 185 10.32 -10.92 -55.74
N LYS A 186 10.43 -9.82 -56.49
CA LYS A 186 9.27 -9.16 -57.11
C LYS A 186 8.54 -10.10 -58.06
N LEU A 187 9.29 -10.80 -58.91
CA LEU A 187 8.78 -11.82 -59.81
C LEU A 187 7.99 -12.91 -59.06
N ARG A 188 8.61 -13.51 -58.03
CA ARG A 188 7.97 -14.59 -57.26
C ARG A 188 6.69 -14.13 -56.58
N MET A 189 6.70 -12.94 -55.99
CA MET A 189 5.53 -12.40 -55.29
C MET A 189 4.39 -12.06 -56.26
N VAL A 190 4.68 -11.38 -57.37
CA VAL A 190 3.65 -11.02 -58.36
C VAL A 190 3.10 -12.28 -59.04
N PHE A 191 3.95 -13.27 -59.38
CA PHE A 191 3.49 -14.54 -59.94
C PHE A 191 2.56 -15.28 -58.98
N ALA A 192 2.90 -15.34 -57.69
CA ALA A 192 2.07 -15.99 -56.67
C ALA A 192 0.72 -15.30 -56.48
N GLU A 193 0.66 -13.97 -56.59
CA GLU A 193 -0.60 -13.23 -56.52
C GLU A 193 -1.50 -13.46 -57.74
N PHE A 194 -0.90 -13.67 -58.92
CA PHE A 194 -1.64 -13.97 -60.15
C PHE A 194 -2.09 -15.43 -60.21
N ASP A 195 -1.34 -16.38 -59.65
CA ASP A 195 -1.70 -17.81 -59.57
C ASP A 195 -2.73 -18.08 -58.46
N VAL A 196 -3.91 -17.46 -58.56
CA VAL A 196 -5.01 -17.56 -57.57
C VAL A 196 -5.41 -19.02 -57.33
N LYS A 197 -5.33 -19.87 -58.36
CA LYS A 197 -5.67 -21.30 -58.29
C LYS A 197 -4.54 -22.18 -57.74
N ASN A 198 -3.35 -21.62 -57.45
CA ASN A 198 -2.14 -22.37 -57.07
C ASN A 198 -1.79 -23.51 -58.04
N ALA A 199 -2.12 -23.33 -59.32
CA ALA A 199 -1.89 -24.32 -60.37
C ALA A 199 -0.43 -24.34 -60.85
N ARG A 200 0.40 -23.43 -60.33
CA ARG A 200 1.79 -23.14 -60.76
C ARG A 200 1.91 -22.68 -62.22
N MET A 201 0.78 -22.34 -62.82
CA MET A 201 0.62 -21.89 -64.20
C MET A 201 -0.53 -20.88 -64.20
N ILE A 202 -0.34 -19.73 -64.84
CA ILE A 202 -1.37 -18.67 -64.87
C ILE A 202 -2.20 -18.84 -66.15
N ASP A 203 -3.51 -19.07 -66.03
CA ASP A 203 -4.43 -19.06 -67.17
C ASP A 203 -4.98 -17.64 -67.45
N LEU A 204 -5.73 -17.46 -68.55
CA LEU A 204 -6.24 -16.15 -68.93
C LEU A 204 -7.19 -15.55 -67.88
N ASP A 205 -7.95 -16.38 -67.17
CA ASP A 205 -8.88 -15.93 -66.13
C ASP A 205 -8.10 -15.49 -64.88
N ASP A 206 -7.07 -16.23 -64.50
CA ASP A 206 -6.13 -15.89 -63.42
C ASP A 206 -5.35 -14.61 -63.75
N PHE A 207 -4.97 -14.41 -65.01
CA PHE A 207 -4.29 -13.21 -65.47
C PHE A 207 -5.21 -11.97 -65.44
N LYS A 208 -6.46 -12.11 -65.90
CA LYS A 208 -7.50 -11.07 -65.78
C LYS A 208 -7.82 -10.74 -64.33
N ALA A 209 -8.00 -11.77 -63.50
CA ALA A 209 -8.27 -11.63 -62.07
C ALA A 209 -7.07 -10.98 -61.34
N GLY A 210 -5.84 -11.35 -61.67
CA GLY A 210 -4.63 -10.80 -61.06
C GLY A 210 -4.51 -9.28 -61.25
N PHE A 211 -4.75 -8.80 -62.48
CA PHE A 211 -4.77 -7.35 -62.74
C PHE A 211 -5.91 -6.64 -62.00
N HIS A 212 -7.12 -7.21 -62.03
CA HIS A 212 -8.28 -6.62 -61.36
C HIS A 212 -8.13 -6.61 -59.83
N ASN A 213 -7.64 -7.69 -59.22
CA ASN A 213 -7.39 -7.81 -57.78
C ASN A 213 -6.32 -6.83 -57.31
N MET A 214 -5.30 -6.61 -58.14
CA MET A 214 -4.33 -5.55 -57.87
C MET A 214 -4.88 -4.16 -58.13
N GLY A 215 -6.08 -4.00 -58.70
CA GLY A 215 -6.79 -2.75 -58.96
C GLY A 215 -6.35 -2.03 -60.24
N LEU A 216 -5.84 -2.77 -61.23
CA LEU A 216 -5.63 -2.31 -62.60
C LEU A 216 -6.79 -2.83 -63.46
N ASP A 217 -7.72 -1.93 -63.78
CA ASP A 217 -8.88 -2.25 -64.62
C ASP A 217 -8.56 -2.01 -66.09
N PHE A 218 -7.72 -2.89 -66.65
CA PHE A 218 -7.48 -2.88 -68.09
C PHE A 218 -8.71 -3.36 -68.85
N SER A 219 -8.85 -2.89 -70.10
CA SER A 219 -9.87 -3.44 -70.99
C SER A 219 -9.58 -4.91 -71.27
N SER A 220 -10.61 -5.74 -71.47
CA SER A 220 -10.44 -7.17 -71.77
C SER A 220 -9.50 -7.40 -72.97
N ALA A 221 -9.58 -6.54 -73.99
CA ALA A 221 -8.71 -6.59 -75.17
C ALA A 221 -7.24 -6.31 -74.83
N THR A 222 -6.96 -5.38 -73.90
CA THR A 222 -5.60 -5.07 -73.44
C THR A 222 -5.01 -6.24 -72.65
N VAL A 223 -5.81 -6.88 -71.80
CA VAL A 223 -5.35 -8.05 -71.02
C VAL A 223 -5.09 -9.25 -71.93
N GLU A 224 -5.96 -9.47 -72.93
CA GLU A 224 -5.79 -10.53 -73.93
C GLU A 224 -4.51 -10.30 -74.77
N ASP A 225 -4.26 -9.07 -75.23
CA ASP A 225 -3.00 -8.73 -75.93
C ASP A 225 -1.76 -8.94 -75.05
N LEU A 226 -1.81 -8.52 -73.77
CA LEU A 226 -0.71 -8.77 -72.83
C LEU A 226 -0.49 -10.27 -72.56
N PHE A 227 -1.57 -11.06 -72.51
CA PHE A 227 -1.52 -12.50 -72.31
C PHE A 227 -0.89 -13.20 -73.53
N GLU A 228 -1.33 -12.87 -74.74
CA GLU A 228 -0.75 -13.41 -75.99
C GLU A 228 0.73 -13.07 -76.14
N ARG A 229 1.17 -11.91 -75.61
CA ARG A 229 2.59 -11.53 -75.60
C ARG A 229 3.41 -12.27 -74.54
N ALA A 230 2.78 -12.73 -73.46
CA ALA A 230 3.43 -13.49 -72.41
C ALA A 230 3.52 -14.99 -72.75
N ASP A 231 2.48 -15.55 -73.36
CA ASP A 231 2.36 -16.94 -73.80
C ASP A 231 3.16 -17.20 -75.10
N LEU A 232 4.41 -17.65 -74.97
CA LEU A 232 5.32 -17.84 -76.10
C LEU A 232 5.07 -19.14 -76.85
N ASN A 233 4.73 -20.19 -76.11
CA ASN A 233 4.51 -21.52 -76.67
C ASN A 233 3.06 -21.71 -77.17
N ARG A 234 2.17 -20.75 -76.88
CA ARG A 234 0.74 -20.72 -77.26
C ARG A 234 -0.04 -21.89 -76.68
N ASP A 235 0.30 -22.31 -75.47
CA ASP A 235 -0.41 -23.37 -74.75
C ASP A 235 -1.61 -22.84 -73.93
N HIS A 236 -1.92 -21.55 -74.07
CA HIS A 236 -2.97 -20.82 -73.35
C HIS A 236 -2.76 -20.78 -71.84
N ARG A 237 -1.51 -20.94 -71.39
CA ARG A 237 -1.08 -20.81 -70.00
C ARG A 237 0.26 -20.07 -69.98
N ILE A 238 0.55 -19.41 -68.87
CA ILE A 238 1.84 -18.74 -68.67
C ILE A 238 2.60 -19.53 -67.61
N SER A 239 3.69 -20.17 -68.03
CA SER A 239 4.66 -20.80 -67.12
C SER A 239 5.48 -19.76 -66.37
N TYR A 240 6.09 -20.15 -65.25
CA TYR A 240 6.99 -19.26 -64.50
C TYR A 240 8.12 -18.66 -65.36
N SER A 241 8.67 -19.44 -66.30
CA SER A 241 9.71 -18.96 -67.24
C SER A 241 9.20 -17.95 -68.26
N GLU A 242 7.96 -18.10 -68.73
CA GLU A 242 7.32 -17.14 -69.62
C GLU A 242 6.98 -15.85 -68.87
N PHE A 243 6.50 -15.99 -67.64
CA PHE A 243 6.24 -14.87 -66.76
C PHE A 243 7.54 -14.11 -66.38
N GLU A 244 8.65 -14.82 -66.15
CA GLU A 244 9.96 -14.19 -65.94
C GLU A 244 10.34 -13.30 -67.14
N ARG A 245 10.13 -13.79 -68.36
CA ARG A 245 10.40 -13.01 -69.57
C ARG A 245 9.45 -11.81 -69.67
N PHE A 246 8.17 -12.00 -69.38
CA PHE A 246 7.17 -10.94 -69.34
C PHE A 246 7.58 -9.82 -68.37
N VAL A 247 7.97 -10.17 -67.15
CA VAL A 247 8.46 -9.22 -66.14
C VAL A 247 9.68 -8.43 -66.62
N ARG A 248 10.60 -9.07 -67.34
CA ARG A 248 11.76 -8.37 -67.95
C ARG A 248 11.37 -7.40 -69.06
N LEU A 249 10.26 -7.63 -69.74
CA LEU A 249 9.75 -6.75 -70.80
C LEU A 249 8.94 -5.57 -70.26
N TYR A 250 8.28 -5.76 -69.12
CA TYR A 250 7.45 -4.76 -68.43
C TYR A 250 7.91 -4.52 -66.97
N PRO A 251 9.13 -4.00 -66.77
CA PRO A 251 9.69 -3.79 -65.44
C PRO A 251 8.90 -2.75 -64.61
N ILE A 252 8.37 -1.68 -65.20
CA ILE A 252 7.63 -0.64 -64.48
C ILE A 252 6.30 -1.20 -63.99
N MET A 253 5.56 -1.89 -64.85
CA MET A 253 4.31 -2.56 -64.49
C MET A 253 4.54 -3.60 -63.40
N THR A 254 5.58 -4.42 -63.51
CA THR A 254 5.90 -5.42 -62.47
C THR A 254 6.21 -4.76 -61.13
N ASP A 255 6.97 -3.66 -61.13
CA ASP A 255 7.26 -2.91 -59.91
C ASP A 255 5.99 -2.33 -59.29
N CYS A 256 5.09 -1.76 -60.10
CA CYS A 256 3.80 -1.27 -59.62
C CYS A 256 2.95 -2.40 -59.01
N LEU A 257 2.82 -3.53 -59.70
CA LEU A 257 2.08 -4.71 -59.22
C LEU A 257 2.64 -5.19 -57.87
N TYR A 258 3.97 -5.28 -57.75
CA TYR A 258 4.65 -5.65 -56.50
C TYR A 258 4.32 -4.68 -55.35
N PHE A 259 4.49 -3.37 -55.57
CA PHE A 259 4.24 -2.38 -54.53
C PHE A 259 2.76 -2.27 -54.15
N ARG A 260 1.84 -2.60 -55.07
CA ARG A 260 0.41 -2.70 -54.79
C ARG A 260 0.07 -3.89 -53.91
N SER A 261 0.56 -5.08 -54.23
CA SER A 261 0.40 -6.26 -53.37
C SER A 261 1.00 -5.98 -51.99
N LYS A 262 2.23 -5.46 -51.92
CA LYS A 262 2.89 -5.09 -50.66
C LYS A 262 2.06 -4.11 -49.82
N ALA A 263 1.53 -3.05 -50.43
CA ALA A 263 0.71 -2.07 -49.71
C ALA A 263 -0.61 -2.66 -49.20
N PHE A 264 -1.22 -3.59 -49.92
CA PHE A 264 -2.40 -4.32 -49.45
C PHE A 264 -2.09 -5.13 -48.19
N TRP A 265 -0.97 -5.87 -48.18
CA TRP A 265 -0.51 -6.61 -47.01
C TRP A 265 -0.19 -5.70 -45.81
N GLU A 266 0.44 -4.55 -46.06
CA GLU A 266 0.69 -3.54 -45.01
C GLU A 266 -0.62 -2.97 -44.43
N GLU A 267 -1.61 -2.67 -45.27
CA GLU A 267 -2.93 -2.21 -44.82
C GLU A 267 -3.65 -3.28 -43.97
N GLU A 268 -3.62 -4.55 -44.40
CA GLU A 268 -4.20 -5.66 -43.65
C GLU A 268 -3.50 -5.85 -42.30
N GLN A 269 -2.17 -5.71 -42.28
CA GLN A 269 -1.41 -5.78 -41.04
C GLN A 269 -1.77 -4.64 -40.09
N LEU A 270 -1.88 -3.41 -40.58
CA LEU A 270 -2.33 -2.25 -39.78
C LEU A 270 -3.73 -2.49 -39.19
N LYS A 271 -4.66 -3.05 -39.98
CA LYS A 271 -6.00 -3.41 -39.48
C LYS A 271 -5.96 -4.46 -38.39
N LYS A 272 -5.15 -5.50 -38.54
CA LYS A 272 -4.95 -6.52 -37.51
C LYS A 272 -4.37 -5.92 -36.23
N ASP A 273 -3.42 -5.00 -36.36
CA ASP A 273 -2.81 -4.31 -35.23
C ASP A 273 -3.79 -3.37 -34.52
N ILE A 274 -4.71 -2.70 -35.24
CA ILE A 274 -5.81 -1.92 -34.65
C ILE A 274 -6.76 -2.86 -33.90
N GLN A 275 -7.19 -3.96 -34.52
CA GLN A 275 -8.09 -4.93 -33.89
C GLN A 275 -7.49 -5.51 -32.60
N ALA A 276 -6.19 -5.83 -32.61
CA ALA A 276 -5.48 -6.29 -31.43
C ALA A 276 -5.47 -5.24 -30.30
N GLU A 277 -5.31 -3.95 -30.62
CA GLU A 277 -5.40 -2.88 -29.62
C GLU A 277 -6.83 -2.70 -29.09
N VAL A 278 -7.85 -2.81 -29.95
CA VAL A 278 -9.27 -2.74 -29.54
C VAL A 278 -9.59 -3.85 -28.53
N GLU A 279 -9.17 -5.09 -28.81
CA GLU A 279 -9.32 -6.19 -27.85
C GLU A 279 -8.53 -5.95 -26.56
N ALA A 280 -7.36 -5.35 -26.66
CA ALA A 280 -6.53 -5.01 -25.51
C ALA A 280 -7.13 -3.85 -24.68
N ALA A 281 -7.81 -2.89 -25.31
CA ALA A 281 -8.57 -1.84 -24.67
C ALA A 281 -9.80 -2.41 -23.93
N GLY A 282 -10.56 -3.30 -24.57
CA GLY A 282 -11.68 -4.00 -23.89
C GLY A 282 -11.25 -4.80 -22.66
N LYS A 283 -10.07 -5.44 -22.70
CA LYS A 283 -9.47 -6.07 -21.50
C LYS A 283 -9.12 -5.03 -20.42
N ALA A 284 -8.58 -3.87 -20.80
CA ALA A 284 -8.26 -2.79 -19.87
C ALA A 284 -9.53 -2.18 -19.24
N GLU A 285 -10.61 -2.03 -20.00
CA GLU A 285 -11.92 -1.62 -19.49
C GLU A 285 -12.48 -2.61 -18.47
N GLY A 286 -12.36 -3.93 -18.73
CA GLY A 286 -12.75 -4.95 -17.76
C GLY A 286 -11.95 -4.88 -16.44
N VAL A 287 -10.66 -4.52 -16.52
CA VAL A 287 -9.84 -4.26 -15.32
C VAL A 287 -10.33 -3.01 -14.59
N LEU A 288 -10.68 -1.94 -15.30
CA LEU A 288 -11.23 -0.72 -14.72
C LEU A 288 -12.55 -0.97 -13.98
N ASP A 289 -13.49 -1.70 -14.58
CA ASP A 289 -14.77 -2.07 -13.94
C ASP A 289 -14.53 -2.92 -12.69
N THR A 290 -13.62 -3.89 -12.75
CA THR A 290 -13.25 -4.69 -11.57
C THR A 290 -12.64 -3.83 -10.46
N ALA A 291 -11.76 -2.88 -10.81
CA ALA A 291 -11.16 -1.95 -9.86
C ALA A 291 -12.21 -1.01 -9.23
N GLN A 292 -13.16 -0.52 -10.02
CA GLN A 292 -14.26 0.33 -9.55
C GLN A 292 -15.16 -0.40 -8.55
N ARG A 293 -15.57 -1.64 -8.84
CA ARG A 293 -16.31 -2.47 -7.88
C ARG A 293 -15.51 -2.74 -6.61
N GLY A 294 -14.19 -2.93 -6.75
CA GLY A 294 -13.28 -3.06 -5.62
C GLY A 294 -13.24 -1.81 -4.73
N LEU A 295 -13.28 -0.62 -5.32
CA LEU A 295 -13.38 0.65 -4.61
C LEU A 295 -14.72 0.80 -3.88
N GLU A 296 -15.83 0.54 -4.56
CA GLU A 296 -17.18 0.61 -3.96
C GLU A 296 -17.31 -0.33 -2.75
N ASN A 297 -16.79 -1.55 -2.85
CA ASN A 297 -16.76 -2.49 -1.73
C ASN A 297 -15.94 -1.96 -0.55
N ALA A 298 -14.78 -1.34 -0.81
CA ALA A 298 -13.96 -0.74 0.23
C ALA A 298 -14.64 0.48 0.89
N GLU A 299 -15.37 1.30 0.12
CA GLU A 299 -16.17 2.40 0.65
C GLU A 299 -17.30 1.90 1.56
N ASN A 300 -17.96 0.80 1.17
CA ASN A 300 -18.96 0.13 1.99
C ASN A 300 -18.36 -0.43 3.29
N GLU A 301 -17.13 -0.98 3.27
CA GLU A 301 -16.42 -1.37 4.49
C GLU A 301 -16.18 -0.18 5.44
N VAL A 302 -15.79 0.97 4.90
CA VAL A 302 -15.61 2.20 5.70
C VAL A 302 -16.94 2.62 6.34
N ALA A 303 -18.04 2.58 5.60
CA ALA A 303 -19.36 2.92 6.13
C ALA A 303 -19.77 1.97 7.28
N ASN A 304 -19.56 0.66 7.09
CA ASN A 304 -19.85 -0.34 8.12
C ASN A 304 -18.99 -0.15 9.37
N ALA A 305 -17.68 0.12 9.21
CA ALA A 305 -16.78 0.39 10.32
C ALA A 305 -17.17 1.68 11.07
N GLN A 306 -17.58 2.74 10.36
CA GLN A 306 -18.06 3.98 10.98
C GLN A 306 -19.34 3.76 11.78
N ASN A 307 -20.27 2.93 11.29
CA ASN A 307 -21.47 2.59 12.03
C ASN A 307 -21.16 1.80 13.31
N ALA A 308 -20.17 0.89 13.25
CA ALA A 308 -19.70 0.18 14.44
C ALA A 308 -19.07 1.12 15.49
N VAL A 309 -18.29 2.13 15.06
CA VAL A 309 -17.74 3.16 15.96
C VAL A 309 -18.86 3.96 16.61
N LYS A 310 -19.87 4.40 15.85
CA LYS A 310 -21.02 5.12 16.40
C LYS A 310 -21.76 4.31 17.47
N ALA A 311 -21.98 3.02 17.22
CA ALA A 311 -22.62 2.14 18.20
C ALA A 311 -21.76 1.97 19.47
N ALA A 312 -20.43 1.89 19.33
CA ALA A 312 -19.52 1.82 20.47
C ALA A 312 -19.46 3.14 21.27
N ASP A 313 -19.53 4.28 20.58
CA ASP A 313 -19.62 5.61 21.19
C ASP A 313 -20.91 5.79 22.00
N GLU A 314 -22.03 5.32 21.47
CA GLU A 314 -23.32 5.33 22.17
C GLU A 314 -23.28 4.45 23.43
N ASP A 315 -22.78 3.21 23.33
CA ASP A 315 -22.62 2.31 24.49
C ASP A 315 -21.68 2.90 25.55
N LEU A 316 -20.59 3.55 25.14
CA LEU A 316 -19.68 4.25 26.06
C LEU A 316 -20.36 5.44 26.77
N ARG A 317 -21.15 6.23 26.03
CA ARG A 317 -21.90 7.36 26.60
C ARG A 317 -22.89 6.89 27.66
N ASP A 318 -23.69 5.87 27.33
CA ASP A 318 -24.67 5.29 28.25
C ASP A 318 -24.01 4.77 29.54
N ARG A 319 -22.89 4.05 29.42
CA ARG A 319 -22.14 3.55 30.59
C ARG A 319 -21.53 4.68 31.41
N THR A 320 -21.01 5.72 30.75
CA THR A 320 -20.45 6.89 31.43
C THR A 320 -21.54 7.67 32.17
N GLU A 321 -22.74 7.77 31.61
CA GLU A 321 -23.91 8.37 32.28
C GLU A 321 -24.30 7.57 33.52
N ARG A 322 -24.43 6.24 33.41
CA ARG A 322 -24.68 5.36 34.58
C ARG A 322 -23.62 5.50 35.66
N MET A 323 -22.34 5.66 35.30
CA MET A 323 -21.29 5.94 36.29
C MET A 323 -21.50 7.27 37.02
N ARG A 324 -21.98 8.32 36.33
CA ARG A 324 -22.27 9.61 36.96
C ARG A 324 -23.46 9.50 37.92
N GLU A 325 -24.50 8.77 37.53
CA GLU A 325 -25.65 8.49 38.41
C GLU A 325 -25.21 7.72 39.65
N LEU A 326 -24.45 6.63 39.47
CA LEU A 326 -23.94 5.85 40.60
C LEU A 326 -22.99 6.66 41.50
N ALA A 327 -22.17 7.55 40.93
CA ALA A 327 -21.32 8.43 41.73
C ALA A 327 -22.15 9.38 42.60
N LYS A 328 -23.32 9.82 42.11
CA LYS A 328 -24.27 10.61 42.90
C LYS A 328 -24.91 9.76 43.99
N ASP A 329 -25.33 8.54 43.69
CA ASP A 329 -25.90 7.62 44.68
C ASP A 329 -24.89 7.26 45.77
N MET A 330 -23.61 7.08 45.41
CA MET A 330 -22.50 6.88 46.35
C MET A 330 -22.31 8.06 47.29
N GLU A 331 -22.39 9.28 46.76
CA GLU A 331 -22.28 10.50 47.56
C GLU A 331 -23.46 10.65 48.53
N ASP A 332 -24.67 10.34 48.08
CA ASP A 332 -25.86 10.38 48.93
C ASP A 332 -25.83 9.28 50.01
N ALA A 333 -25.37 8.07 49.67
CA ALA A 333 -25.14 6.99 50.63
C ALA A 333 -24.04 7.33 51.66
N ARG A 334 -22.99 8.07 51.27
CA ARG A 334 -21.97 8.56 52.21
C ARG A 334 -22.54 9.54 53.21
N LYS A 335 -23.36 10.49 52.76
CA LYS A 335 -24.08 11.43 53.64
C LYS A 335 -25.04 10.69 54.57
N ASP A 336 -25.70 9.65 54.06
CA ASP A 336 -26.59 8.79 54.86
C ASP A 336 -25.85 8.09 55.99
N LYS A 337 -24.74 7.41 55.66
CA LYS A 337 -23.85 6.79 56.64
C LYS A 337 -23.37 7.79 57.68
N GLU A 338 -22.96 8.99 57.27
CA GLU A 338 -22.51 10.01 58.21
C GLU A 338 -23.63 10.43 59.16
N ARG A 339 -24.86 10.59 58.66
CA ARG A 339 -26.04 10.91 59.48
C ARG A 339 -26.33 9.81 60.50
N VAL A 340 -26.36 8.55 60.08
CA VAL A 340 -26.64 7.41 60.96
C VAL A 340 -25.49 7.18 61.97
N ALA A 341 -24.24 7.43 61.58
CA ALA A 341 -23.10 7.38 62.48
C ALA A 341 -23.14 8.48 63.55
N ARG A 342 -23.61 9.68 63.21
CA ARG A 342 -23.87 10.74 64.20
C ARG A 342 -24.99 10.33 65.16
N GLU A 343 -26.11 9.79 64.66
CA GLU A 343 -27.19 9.28 65.54
C GLU A 343 -26.70 8.18 66.48
N LYS A 344 -25.86 7.24 66.00
CA LYS A 344 -25.22 6.24 66.86
C LYS A 344 -24.40 6.90 67.97
N LYS A 345 -23.55 7.87 67.61
CA LYS A 345 -22.71 8.58 68.58
C LYS A 345 -23.55 9.28 69.65
N ASP A 346 -24.66 9.92 69.26
CA ASP A 346 -25.58 10.58 70.18
C ASP A 346 -26.25 9.54 71.11
N ARG A 347 -26.71 8.40 70.58
CA ARG A 347 -27.29 7.29 71.37
C ARG A 347 -26.27 6.65 72.33
N ASP A 348 -25.01 6.52 71.92
CA ASP A 348 -23.91 6.06 72.78
C ASP A 348 -23.67 7.03 73.94
N GLN A 349 -23.74 8.34 73.68
CA GLN A 349 -23.63 9.37 74.71
C GLN A 349 -24.81 9.31 75.69
N ASP A 350 -26.04 9.18 75.19
CA ASP A 350 -27.24 9.02 76.02
C ASP A 350 -27.14 7.78 76.93
N LEU A 351 -26.64 6.65 76.40
CA LEU A 351 -26.43 5.44 77.19
C LEU A 351 -25.42 5.66 78.32
N VAL A 352 -24.33 6.39 78.06
CA VAL A 352 -23.34 6.74 79.10
C VAL A 352 -23.96 7.60 80.18
N VAL A 353 -24.77 8.60 79.80
CA VAL A 353 -25.48 9.47 80.75
C VAL A 353 -26.45 8.67 81.60
N VAL A 354 -27.24 7.76 81.02
CA VAL A 354 -28.18 6.90 81.75
C VAL A 354 -27.43 5.97 82.71
N LYS A 355 -26.27 5.41 82.30
CA LYS A 355 -25.44 4.55 83.16
C LYS A 355 -24.83 5.30 84.34
N GLU A 356 -24.32 6.52 84.14
CA GLU A 356 -23.82 7.34 85.25
C GLU A 356 -24.96 7.77 86.18
N ARG A 357 -26.15 8.12 85.65
CA ARG A 357 -27.34 8.42 86.45
C ARG A 357 -27.79 7.21 87.30
N GLU A 358 -27.75 6.01 86.75
CA GLU A 358 -28.05 4.78 87.51
C GLU A 358 -27.03 4.54 88.63
N LYS A 359 -25.75 4.71 88.33
CA LYS A 359 -24.65 4.55 89.29
C LYS A 359 -24.75 5.57 90.43
N GLU A 360 -25.11 6.81 90.12
CA GLU A 360 -25.37 7.86 91.11
C GLU A 360 -26.61 7.52 91.95
N ALA A 361 -27.73 7.15 91.34
CA ALA A 361 -28.94 6.73 92.06
C ALA A 361 -28.72 5.49 92.96
N ARG A 362 -27.91 4.52 92.53
CA ARG A 362 -27.51 3.36 93.35
C ARG A 362 -26.63 3.76 94.53
N LYS A 363 -25.71 4.71 94.32
CA LYS A 363 -24.87 5.25 95.39
C LYS A 363 -25.72 6.00 96.42
N ASP A 364 -26.63 6.84 95.96
CA ASP A 364 -27.56 7.58 96.82
C ASP A 364 -28.46 6.62 97.60
N LEU A 365 -29.00 5.58 96.97
CA LEU A 365 -29.75 4.52 97.65
C LEU A 365 -28.91 3.83 98.74
N GLN A 366 -27.64 3.52 98.47
CA GLN A 366 -26.74 2.91 99.44
C GLN A 366 -26.46 3.85 100.63
N ASP A 367 -26.30 5.14 100.37
CA ASP A 367 -26.06 6.14 101.42
C ASP A 367 -27.33 6.39 102.24
N PHE A 368 -28.52 6.48 101.61
CA PHE A 368 -29.81 6.55 102.31
C PHE A 368 -30.09 5.30 103.14
N SER A 369 -29.77 4.11 102.65
CA SER A 369 -29.92 2.86 103.40
C SER A 369 -29.02 2.82 104.64
N ARG A 370 -27.76 3.26 104.51
CA ARG A 370 -26.85 3.41 105.66
C ARG A 370 -27.34 4.43 106.69
N ASP A 371 -27.94 5.52 106.24
CA ASP A 371 -28.45 6.55 107.14
C ASP A 371 -29.78 6.15 107.79
N SER A 372 -30.65 5.44 107.06
CA SER A 372 -31.84 4.75 107.56
C SER A 372 -31.46 3.76 108.67
N ASP A 373 -30.49 2.87 108.42
CA ASP A 373 -29.96 1.92 109.41
C ASP A 373 -29.38 2.61 110.67
N LYS A 374 -28.69 3.75 110.51
CA LYS A 374 -28.15 4.52 111.64
C LYS A 374 -29.28 5.15 112.46
N LEU A 375 -30.28 5.72 111.80
CA LEU A 375 -31.44 6.34 112.45
C LEU A 375 -32.32 5.30 113.12
N ASP A 376 -32.51 4.12 112.53
CA ASP A 376 -33.19 2.98 113.14
C ASP A 376 -32.46 2.49 114.40
N ARG A 377 -31.12 2.36 114.35
CA ARG A 377 -30.33 2.02 115.54
C ARG A 377 -30.45 3.09 116.63
N ARG A 378 -30.50 4.36 116.25
CA ARG A 378 -30.67 5.48 117.17
C ARG A 378 -32.09 5.53 117.76
N ALA A 379 -33.12 5.30 116.96
CA ALA A 379 -34.50 5.20 117.38
C ALA A 379 -34.68 4.01 118.34
N ALA A 380 -34.14 2.84 118.00
CA ALA A 380 -34.15 1.66 118.87
C ALA A 380 -33.41 1.91 120.20
N ALA A 381 -32.27 2.61 120.19
CA ALA A 381 -31.58 2.99 121.42
C ALA A 381 -32.40 3.96 122.28
N LEU A 382 -33.02 4.98 121.68
CA LEU A 382 -33.85 5.95 122.39
C LEU A 382 -35.17 5.36 122.91
N VAL A 383 -35.74 4.39 122.20
CA VAL A 383 -36.89 3.59 122.66
C VAL A 383 -36.49 2.73 123.86
N ASN A 384 -35.35 2.03 123.79
CA ASN A 384 -34.84 1.27 124.94
C ASN A 384 -34.52 2.19 126.13
N ASP A 385 -34.01 3.41 125.89
CA ASP A 385 -33.79 4.42 126.94
C ASP A 385 -35.11 4.94 127.52
N ALA A 386 -36.16 5.09 126.70
CA ALA A 386 -37.51 5.43 127.14
C ALA A 386 -38.14 4.28 127.97
N ASP A 387 -38.05 3.04 127.49
CA ASP A 387 -38.50 1.85 128.22
C ASP A 387 -37.73 1.65 129.54
N ALA A 388 -36.42 1.93 129.56
CA ALA A 388 -35.61 1.90 130.78
C ALA A 388 -35.95 3.06 131.73
N ALA A 389 -36.38 4.22 131.22
CA ALA A 389 -36.93 5.30 132.02
C ALA A 389 -38.30 4.92 132.60
N ASP A 390 -39.14 4.20 131.86
CA ASP A 390 -40.44 3.68 132.33
C ASP A 390 -40.28 2.57 133.38
N GLU A 391 -39.26 1.71 133.28
CA GLU A 391 -38.95 0.74 134.33
C GLU A 391 -38.45 1.42 135.63
N LYS A 392 -37.74 2.56 135.51
CA LYS A 392 -37.41 3.43 136.66
C LYS A 392 -38.65 4.10 137.28
N VAL A 393 -39.68 4.41 136.48
CA VAL A 393 -40.99 4.90 136.96
C VAL A 393 -41.73 3.82 137.76
N ARG A 394 -41.55 2.54 137.42
CA ARG A 394 -42.19 1.39 138.11
C ARG A 394 -41.62 1.11 139.50
N GLN A 395 -40.38 1.54 139.80
CA GLN A 395 -39.68 1.20 141.05
C GLN A 395 -39.65 2.32 142.13
N LEU A 396 -40.01 3.57 141.82
CA LEU A 396 -39.85 4.68 142.78
C LEU A 396 -41.12 5.54 142.93
N MET A 397 -41.95 5.21 143.92
CA MET A 397 -42.95 6.14 144.46
C MET A 397 -42.27 7.16 145.41
N LYS A 398 -42.55 8.46 145.17
CA LYS A 398 -42.32 9.64 146.06
C LYS A 398 -41.14 10.60 145.76
N ALA A 399 -40.78 10.83 144.50
CA ALA A 399 -40.09 12.05 144.07
C ALA A 399 -40.50 12.42 142.63
N LEU A 400 -41.64 13.07 142.49
CA LEU A 400 -42.37 13.24 141.24
C LEU A 400 -42.45 14.73 140.87
N GLU A 401 -41.45 15.23 140.14
CA GLU A 401 -41.63 16.34 139.17
C GLU A 401 -40.46 16.43 138.18
N ASP A 402 -39.22 16.13 138.61
CA ASP A 402 -38.04 16.16 137.72
C ASP A 402 -37.89 14.89 136.86
N ALA A 403 -38.34 13.74 137.36
CA ALA A 403 -38.36 12.48 136.61
C ALA A 403 -39.45 12.44 135.51
N LYS A 404 -40.58 13.12 135.72
CA LYS A 404 -41.65 13.21 134.73
C LYS A 404 -41.25 14.06 133.53
N ARG A 405 -40.56 15.20 133.77
CA ARG A 405 -39.95 15.99 132.69
C ARG A 405 -38.84 15.22 131.96
N ALA A 406 -38.14 14.29 132.61
CA ALA A 406 -37.14 13.46 131.95
C ALA A 406 -37.77 12.35 131.08
N ALA A 407 -38.83 11.69 131.55
CA ALA A 407 -39.61 10.72 130.78
C ALA A 407 -40.34 11.38 129.60
N ASP A 408 -40.99 12.53 129.82
CA ASP A 408 -41.66 13.27 128.74
C ASP A 408 -40.65 13.77 127.69
N ARG A 409 -39.43 14.19 128.10
CA ARG A 409 -38.34 14.53 127.17
C ARG A 409 -37.80 13.30 126.43
N ALA A 410 -37.70 12.15 127.09
CA ALA A 410 -37.24 10.90 126.47
C ALA A 410 -38.28 10.36 125.48
N HIS A 411 -39.57 10.41 125.81
CA HIS A 411 -40.67 10.08 124.90
C HIS A 411 -40.76 11.04 123.73
N GLN A 412 -40.67 12.35 123.95
CA GLN A 412 -40.64 13.33 122.85
C GLN A 412 -39.40 13.14 121.96
N ALA A 413 -38.24 12.84 122.53
CA ALA A 413 -37.03 12.54 121.76
C ALA A 413 -37.13 11.20 121.01
N ALA A 414 -37.77 10.18 121.58
CA ALA A 414 -38.00 8.88 120.95
C ALA A 414 -39.06 8.99 119.84
N GLU A 415 -40.15 9.73 120.06
CA GLU A 415 -41.19 9.99 119.06
C GLU A 415 -40.66 10.85 117.90
N GLN A 416 -39.84 11.86 118.20
CA GLN A 416 -39.12 12.63 117.19
C GLN A 416 -38.12 11.75 116.42
N ALA A 417 -37.35 10.90 117.10
CA ALA A 417 -36.40 9.98 116.46
C ALA A 417 -37.10 8.90 115.62
N ALA A 418 -38.26 8.41 116.06
CA ALA A 418 -39.09 7.48 115.30
C ALA A 418 -39.69 8.15 114.06
N GLY A 419 -40.18 9.40 114.17
CA GLY A 419 -40.64 10.18 113.02
C GLY A 419 -39.50 10.51 112.03
N GLU A 420 -38.29 10.78 112.52
CA GLU A 420 -37.10 10.97 111.69
C GLU A 420 -36.67 9.65 111.00
N ALA A 421 -36.78 8.50 111.67
CA ALA A 421 -36.51 7.18 111.11
C ALA A 421 -37.54 6.79 110.03
N ASP A 422 -38.84 6.99 110.29
CA ASP A 422 -39.91 6.75 109.32
C ASP A 422 -39.79 7.68 108.09
N ALA A 423 -39.40 8.94 108.29
CA ALA A 423 -39.10 9.86 107.19
C ALA A 423 -37.87 9.42 106.38
N ALA A 424 -36.81 8.91 107.03
CA ALA A 424 -35.64 8.36 106.35
C ALA A 424 -35.97 7.09 105.55
N LYS A 425 -36.83 6.22 106.10
CA LYS A 425 -37.31 5.00 105.43
C LYS A 425 -38.20 5.30 104.23
N ASN A 426 -39.03 6.33 104.30
CA ASN A 426 -39.79 6.81 103.14
C ASN A 426 -38.86 7.37 102.05
N ARG A 427 -37.81 8.12 102.42
CA ARG A 427 -36.79 8.60 101.47
C ARG A 427 -36.00 7.44 100.85
N GLU A 428 -35.63 6.42 101.62
CA GLU A 428 -34.99 5.21 101.11
C GLU A 428 -35.90 4.46 100.12
N ARG A 429 -37.20 4.36 100.43
CA ARG A 429 -38.19 3.74 99.53
C ARG A 429 -38.34 4.52 98.23
N ASP A 430 -38.43 5.85 98.29
CA ASP A 430 -38.56 6.70 97.11
C ASP A 430 -37.27 6.65 96.26
N ALA A 431 -36.08 6.66 96.89
CA ALA A 431 -34.81 6.46 96.21
C ALA A 431 -34.69 5.05 95.58
N ALA A 432 -35.25 4.01 96.20
CA ALA A 432 -35.28 2.66 95.65
C ALA A 432 -36.19 2.58 94.41
N VAL A 433 -37.33 3.26 94.43
CA VAL A 433 -38.24 3.35 93.28
C VAL A 433 -37.58 4.12 92.13
N GLU A 434 -36.88 5.21 92.41
CA GLU A 434 -36.16 5.97 91.38
C GLU A 434 -34.96 5.19 90.81
N ALA A 435 -34.19 4.48 91.64
CA ALA A 435 -33.12 3.60 91.19
C ALA A 435 -33.63 2.44 90.31
N ASP A 436 -34.76 1.80 90.67
CA ASP A 436 -35.37 0.75 89.84
C ASP A 436 -35.96 1.30 88.53
N ALA A 437 -36.53 2.51 88.56
CA ALA A 437 -37.02 3.19 87.36
C ALA A 437 -35.88 3.48 86.36
N ILE A 438 -34.74 4.01 86.84
CA ILE A 438 -33.56 4.28 86.01
C ILE A 438 -32.93 2.97 85.52
N ALA A 439 -32.88 1.92 86.36
CA ALA A 439 -32.37 0.60 85.96
C ALA A 439 -33.18 -0.03 84.81
N ARG A 440 -34.48 0.25 84.70
CA ARG A 440 -35.33 -0.17 83.57
C ARG A 440 -35.12 0.63 82.29
N GLU A 441 -34.49 1.81 82.36
CA GLU A 441 -34.17 2.64 81.19
C GLU A 441 -32.90 2.16 80.48
N ILE A 442 -31.95 1.53 81.19
CA ILE A 442 -30.70 1.02 80.60
C ILE A 442 -30.93 0.02 79.47
N PRO A 443 -31.73 -1.05 79.62
CA PRO A 443 -31.97 -2.01 78.53
C PRO A 443 -32.57 -1.35 77.29
N LYS A 444 -33.43 -0.33 77.46
CA LYS A 444 -34.02 0.42 76.35
C LYS A 444 -32.98 1.28 75.63
N ALA A 445 -32.09 1.93 76.38
CA ALA A 445 -30.98 2.69 75.81
C ALA A 445 -29.97 1.77 75.09
N GLU A 446 -29.67 0.59 75.66
CA GLU A 446 -28.82 -0.42 75.02
C GLU A 446 -29.44 -1.01 73.75
N ASP A 447 -30.74 -1.25 73.74
CA ASP A 447 -31.48 -1.67 72.54
C ASP A 447 -31.46 -0.57 71.47
N ALA A 448 -31.60 0.71 71.85
CA ALA A 448 -31.54 1.84 70.93
C ALA A 448 -30.16 2.02 70.30
N VAL A 449 -29.07 1.80 71.07
CA VAL A 449 -27.70 1.74 70.55
C VAL A 449 -27.54 0.56 69.61
N ARG A 450 -27.98 -0.65 69.98
CA ARG A 450 -27.92 -1.84 69.11
C ARG A 450 -28.66 -1.63 67.78
N MET A 451 -29.79 -0.93 67.78
CA MET A 451 -30.50 -0.58 66.55
C MET A 451 -29.72 0.44 65.71
N ALA A 452 -29.13 1.48 66.33
CA ALA A 452 -28.28 2.43 65.63
C ALA A 452 -27.03 1.74 65.03
N GLU A 453 -26.42 0.79 65.72
CA GLU A 453 -25.32 -0.03 65.20
C GLU A 453 -25.71 -0.85 63.98
N ARG A 454 -26.88 -1.49 64.01
CA ARG A 454 -27.42 -2.21 62.85
C ARG A 454 -27.65 -1.27 61.66
N ASN A 455 -28.14 -0.07 61.91
CA ASN A 455 -28.36 0.93 60.86
C ASN A 455 -27.02 1.40 60.24
N VAL A 456 -25.98 1.64 61.05
CA VAL A 456 -24.63 1.95 60.55
C VAL A 456 -24.09 0.79 59.70
N ALA A 457 -24.22 -0.45 60.19
CA ALA A 457 -23.77 -1.63 59.45
C ALA A 457 -24.51 -1.81 58.11
N ALA A 458 -25.81 -1.51 58.08
CA ALA A 458 -26.61 -1.53 56.85
C ALA A 458 -26.14 -0.45 55.85
N ALA A 459 -25.85 0.77 56.33
CA ALA A 459 -25.32 1.85 55.49
C ALA A 459 -23.92 1.51 54.94
N ASP A 460 -23.06 0.88 55.74
CA ASP A 460 -21.76 0.37 55.30
C ASP A 460 -21.88 -0.70 54.22
N GLN A 461 -22.83 -1.63 54.38
CA GLN A 461 -23.10 -2.66 53.40
C GLN A 461 -23.62 -2.07 52.08
N ALA A 462 -24.54 -1.09 52.14
CA ALA A 462 -25.04 -0.39 50.96
C ALA A 462 -23.92 0.33 50.18
N LEU A 463 -23.01 1.02 50.88
CA LEU A 463 -21.84 1.65 50.27
C LEU A 463 -20.91 0.63 49.59
N LYS A 464 -20.74 -0.55 50.19
CA LYS A 464 -19.93 -1.63 49.61
C LYS A 464 -20.57 -2.20 48.34
N GLU A 465 -21.89 -2.33 48.32
CA GLU A 465 -22.63 -2.79 47.13
C GLU A 465 -22.53 -1.78 45.99
N LEU A 466 -22.71 -0.49 46.28
CA LEU A 466 -22.55 0.59 45.31
C LEU A 466 -21.10 0.70 44.80
N ASP A 467 -20.08 0.52 45.66
CA ASP A 467 -18.67 0.49 45.25
C ASP A 467 -18.36 -0.68 44.28
N ASN A 468 -18.91 -1.87 44.57
CA ASN A 468 -18.79 -3.03 43.68
C ASN A 468 -19.51 -2.80 42.35
N ALA A 469 -20.71 -2.23 42.37
CA ALA A 469 -21.42 -1.83 41.16
C ALA A 469 -20.61 -0.82 40.34
N GLY A 470 -19.94 0.13 41.01
CA GLY A 470 -19.12 1.14 40.35
C GLY A 470 -17.89 0.56 39.67
N LYS A 471 -17.23 -0.40 40.30
CA LYS A 471 -16.12 -1.15 39.69
C LYS A 471 -16.58 -1.91 38.45
N GLU A 472 -17.74 -2.55 38.49
CA GLU A 472 -18.24 -3.31 37.34
C GLU A 472 -18.67 -2.40 36.18
N ILE A 473 -19.39 -1.31 36.46
CA ILE A 473 -19.73 -0.33 35.41
C ILE A 473 -18.47 0.35 34.86
N GLY A 474 -17.46 0.62 35.71
CA GLY A 474 -16.16 1.14 35.29
C GLY A 474 -15.45 0.20 34.32
N ARG A 475 -15.33 -1.09 34.68
CA ARG A 475 -14.78 -2.13 33.81
C ARG A 475 -15.53 -2.22 32.48
N GLN A 476 -16.85 -2.15 32.52
CA GLN A 476 -17.70 -2.13 31.34
C GLN A 476 -17.47 -0.88 30.49
N ALA A 477 -17.31 0.30 31.08
CA ALA A 477 -17.01 1.53 30.36
C ALA A 477 -15.63 1.46 29.69
N ASP A 478 -14.62 0.94 30.38
CA ASP A 478 -13.28 0.74 29.83
C ASP A 478 -13.30 -0.23 28.63
N GLU A 479 -14.07 -1.33 28.72
CA GLU A 479 -14.27 -2.25 27.58
C GLU A 479 -14.96 -1.57 26.39
N ALA A 480 -15.97 -0.73 26.64
CA ALA A 480 -16.66 0.01 25.58
C ALA A 480 -15.72 1.04 24.92
N ALA A 481 -14.88 1.72 25.71
CA ALA A 481 -13.86 2.63 25.20
C ALA A 481 -12.82 1.90 24.34
N ALA A 482 -12.34 0.73 24.78
CA ALA A 482 -11.43 -0.09 24.01
C ALA A 482 -12.05 -0.57 22.68
N ARG A 483 -13.35 -0.89 22.67
CA ARG A 483 -14.08 -1.22 21.43
C ARG A 483 -14.20 -0.04 20.49
N ARG A 484 -14.47 1.16 21.00
CA ARG A 484 -14.46 2.39 20.19
C ARG A 484 -13.11 2.62 19.55
N ASP A 485 -12.03 2.58 20.33
CA ASP A 485 -10.66 2.81 19.83
C ASP A 485 -10.26 1.76 18.78
N ALA A 486 -10.62 0.49 19.00
CA ALA A 486 -10.43 -0.57 18.01
C ALA A 486 -11.25 -0.30 16.73
N GLY A 487 -12.48 0.18 16.86
CA GLY A 487 -13.33 0.58 15.74
C GLY A 487 -12.75 1.76 14.96
N GLU A 488 -12.24 2.80 15.63
CA GLU A 488 -11.61 3.95 15.00
C GLU A 488 -10.37 3.53 14.19
N LYS A 489 -9.56 2.63 14.75
CA LYS A 489 -8.43 2.03 14.05
C LYS A 489 -8.89 1.25 12.81
N ALA A 490 -9.96 0.45 12.93
CA ALA A 490 -10.53 -0.28 11.79
C ALA A 490 -11.05 0.66 10.69
N VAL A 491 -11.65 1.81 11.06
CA VAL A 491 -12.04 2.87 10.11
C VAL A 491 -10.84 3.46 9.41
N ALA A 492 -9.75 3.74 10.11
CA ALA A 492 -8.51 4.25 9.51
C ALA A 492 -7.93 3.25 8.50
N GLU A 493 -7.81 1.98 8.88
CA GLU A 493 -7.34 0.91 7.99
C GLU A 493 -8.26 0.72 6.76
N ALA A 494 -9.58 0.84 6.94
CA ALA A 494 -10.53 0.78 5.82
C ALA A 494 -10.39 1.99 4.88
N ARG A 495 -10.14 3.19 5.41
CA ARG A 495 -9.87 4.38 4.59
C ARG A 495 -8.57 4.26 3.81
N ASP A 496 -7.53 3.67 4.40
CA ASP A 496 -6.27 3.40 3.69
C ASP A 496 -6.49 2.41 2.53
N ARG A 497 -7.33 1.39 2.72
CA ARG A 497 -7.76 0.47 1.64
C ARG A 497 -8.50 1.21 0.53
N VAL A 498 -9.44 2.11 0.86
CA VAL A 498 -10.12 2.96 -0.13
C VAL A 498 -9.11 3.80 -0.92
N ALA A 499 -8.16 4.44 -0.24
CA ALA A 499 -7.12 5.23 -0.90
C ALA A 499 -6.20 4.38 -1.81
N GLN A 500 -5.95 3.12 -1.46
CA GLN A 500 -5.25 2.18 -2.33
C GLN A 500 -6.10 1.81 -3.56
N ARG A 501 -7.37 1.44 -3.37
CA ARG A 501 -8.29 1.09 -4.47
C ARG A 501 -8.53 2.27 -5.42
N ALA A 502 -8.62 3.48 -4.90
CA ALA A 502 -8.75 4.69 -5.72
C ALA A 502 -7.54 4.86 -6.65
N ARG A 503 -6.32 4.64 -6.15
CA ARG A 503 -5.10 4.66 -6.99
C ARG A 503 -5.09 3.56 -8.04
N GLU A 504 -5.61 2.38 -7.72
CA GLU A 504 -5.77 1.28 -8.68
C GLU A 504 -6.76 1.64 -9.79
N VAL A 505 -7.89 2.28 -9.45
CA VAL A 505 -8.88 2.79 -10.41
C VAL A 505 -8.27 3.85 -11.32
N ASP A 506 -7.54 4.81 -10.76
CA ASP A 506 -6.86 5.84 -11.55
C ASP A 506 -5.82 5.24 -12.50
N GLY A 507 -5.05 4.26 -12.02
CA GLY A 507 -4.10 3.50 -12.85
C GLY A 507 -4.78 2.76 -13.99
N ALA A 508 -5.88 2.06 -13.72
CA ALA A 508 -6.65 1.36 -14.74
C ALA A 508 -7.29 2.32 -15.76
N ARG A 509 -7.80 3.46 -15.29
CA ARG A 509 -8.39 4.50 -16.14
C ARG A 509 -7.37 5.12 -17.09
N ASN A 510 -6.17 5.39 -16.59
CA ASN A 510 -5.06 5.84 -17.42
C ASN A 510 -4.66 4.78 -18.44
N GLY A 511 -4.64 3.50 -18.04
CA GLY A 511 -4.40 2.38 -18.95
C GLY A 511 -5.39 2.31 -20.11
N VAL A 512 -6.69 2.51 -19.85
CA VAL A 512 -7.72 2.60 -20.90
C VAL A 512 -7.45 3.80 -21.81
N ALA A 513 -7.24 4.99 -21.24
CA ALA A 513 -6.99 6.21 -22.01
C ALA A 513 -5.71 6.14 -22.87
N ASP A 514 -4.68 5.40 -22.43
CA ASP A 514 -3.47 5.14 -23.21
C ASP A 514 -3.75 4.25 -24.42
N ARG A 515 -4.58 3.20 -24.25
CA ARG A 515 -4.97 2.31 -25.34
C ARG A 515 -5.88 2.99 -26.35
N ASP A 516 -6.84 3.80 -25.91
CA ASP A 516 -7.68 4.59 -26.81
C ASP A 516 -6.86 5.56 -27.66
N ARG A 517 -5.82 6.17 -27.07
CA ARG A 517 -4.88 7.01 -27.81
C ARG A 517 -4.08 6.21 -28.83
N ALA A 518 -3.61 5.02 -28.46
CA ALA A 518 -2.89 4.14 -29.38
C ALA A 518 -3.77 3.68 -30.56
N ILE A 519 -5.04 3.34 -30.31
CA ILE A 519 -6.02 3.00 -31.35
C ILE A 519 -6.18 4.17 -32.32
N LYS A 520 -6.47 5.37 -31.80
CA LYS A 520 -6.64 6.57 -32.62
C LYS A 520 -5.40 6.89 -33.46
N GLN A 521 -4.22 6.69 -32.89
CA GLN A 521 -2.97 6.88 -33.63
C GLN A 521 -2.85 5.89 -34.79
N LYS A 522 -3.10 4.59 -34.56
CA LYS A 522 -3.03 3.57 -35.61
C LYS A 522 -4.13 3.76 -36.67
N GLU A 523 -5.32 4.20 -36.29
CA GLU A 523 -6.39 4.57 -37.23
C GLU A 523 -5.97 5.74 -38.13
N LEU A 524 -5.31 6.75 -37.56
CA LEU A 524 -4.77 7.87 -38.33
C LEU A 524 -3.65 7.42 -39.28
N GLU A 525 -2.75 6.53 -38.82
CA GLU A 525 -1.71 5.92 -39.67
C GLU A 525 -2.32 5.12 -40.84
N LEU A 526 -3.41 4.37 -40.60
CA LEU A 526 -4.14 3.65 -41.63
C LEU A 526 -4.78 4.59 -42.67
N ASP A 527 -5.39 5.69 -42.21
CA ASP A 527 -5.98 6.69 -43.10
C ASP A 527 -4.91 7.42 -43.93
N GLU A 528 -3.76 7.75 -43.34
CA GLU A 528 -2.63 8.32 -44.07
C GLU A 528 -2.04 7.34 -45.09
N HIS A 529 -1.90 6.06 -44.73
CA HIS A 529 -1.45 5.01 -45.64
C HIS A 529 -2.37 4.90 -46.85
N ARG A 530 -3.70 4.89 -46.63
CA ARG A 530 -4.71 4.87 -47.71
C ARG A 530 -4.61 6.08 -48.63
N ARG A 531 -4.51 7.30 -48.08
CA ARG A 531 -4.36 8.53 -48.88
C ARG A 531 -3.08 8.50 -49.71
N ASN A 532 -1.96 8.10 -49.12
CA ASN A 532 -0.69 7.98 -49.82
C ASN A 532 -0.76 6.94 -50.93
N ARG A 533 -1.39 5.79 -50.66
CA ARG A 533 -1.58 4.70 -51.63
C ARG A 533 -2.47 5.11 -52.79
N GLU A 534 -3.50 5.93 -52.56
CA GLU A 534 -4.34 6.49 -53.62
C GLU A 534 -3.54 7.42 -54.54
N LEU A 535 -2.75 8.34 -53.98
CA LEU A 535 -1.87 9.23 -54.74
C LEU A 535 -0.84 8.45 -55.57
N ILE A 536 -0.19 7.45 -54.96
CA ILE A 536 0.78 6.60 -55.65
C ILE A 536 0.08 5.80 -56.75
N ALA A 537 -1.11 5.24 -56.51
CA ALA A 537 -1.85 4.49 -57.52
C ALA A 537 -2.20 5.34 -58.75
N GLN A 538 -2.53 6.63 -58.58
CA GLN A 538 -2.74 7.54 -59.70
C GLN A 538 -1.47 7.72 -60.54
N HIS A 539 -0.31 7.88 -59.88
CA HIS A 539 0.97 8.03 -60.57
C HIS A 539 1.39 6.73 -61.29
N GLU A 540 1.24 5.58 -60.65
CA GLU A 540 1.53 4.26 -61.24
C GLU A 540 0.72 4.01 -62.50
N ARG A 541 -0.58 4.37 -62.53
CA ARG A 541 -1.41 4.25 -63.74
C ARG A 541 -0.77 5.00 -64.92
N THR A 542 -0.34 6.25 -64.71
CA THR A 542 0.34 7.03 -65.75
C THR A 542 1.65 6.40 -66.20
N LEU A 543 2.43 5.84 -65.28
CA LEU A 543 3.70 5.18 -65.61
C LEU A 543 3.48 3.91 -66.44
N ILE A 544 2.49 3.10 -66.08
CA ILE A 544 2.16 1.86 -66.80
C ILE A 544 1.65 2.18 -68.21
N GLU A 545 0.77 3.18 -68.36
CA GLU A 545 0.31 3.63 -69.68
C GLU A 545 1.47 4.08 -70.57
N GLN A 546 2.46 4.78 -70.01
CA GLN A 546 3.66 5.18 -70.75
C GLN A 546 4.53 3.98 -71.14
N GLU A 547 4.72 3.00 -70.25
CA GLU A 547 5.47 1.78 -70.54
C GLU A 547 4.83 0.98 -71.68
N LEU A 548 3.52 0.75 -71.61
CA LEU A 548 2.76 0.04 -72.64
C LEU A 548 2.89 0.73 -73.99
N ARG A 549 2.73 2.05 -74.03
CA ARG A 549 2.87 2.86 -75.25
C ARG A 549 4.28 2.78 -75.84
N LEU A 550 5.31 2.93 -75.01
CA LEU A 550 6.71 2.83 -75.47
C LEU A 550 7.02 1.42 -75.98
N ARG A 551 6.37 0.39 -75.43
CA ARG A 551 6.59 -0.98 -75.86
C ARG A 551 5.97 -1.29 -77.20
N GLU A 552 4.74 -0.83 -77.43
CA GLU A 552 4.11 -0.90 -78.75
C GLU A 552 4.94 -0.17 -79.82
N GLN A 553 5.50 1.01 -79.49
CA GLN A 553 6.41 1.74 -80.39
C GLN A 553 7.68 0.94 -80.70
N ARG A 554 8.27 0.31 -79.69
CA ARG A 554 9.46 -0.53 -79.87
C ARG A 554 9.17 -1.75 -80.73
N ASP A 555 8.05 -2.44 -80.51
CA ASP A 555 7.66 -3.60 -81.31
C ASP A 555 7.45 -3.21 -82.78
N SER A 556 6.83 -2.05 -83.05
CA SER A 556 6.67 -1.52 -84.40
C SER A 556 8.02 -1.22 -85.08
N LEU A 557 8.98 -0.70 -84.32
CA LEU A 557 10.34 -0.46 -84.81
C LEU A 557 11.10 -1.76 -85.08
N GLU A 558 11.04 -2.74 -84.17
CA GLU A 558 11.68 -4.06 -84.33
C GLU A 558 11.10 -4.83 -85.52
N GLN A 559 9.78 -4.76 -85.75
CA GLN A 559 9.15 -5.32 -86.95
C GLN A 559 9.65 -4.64 -88.22
N ARG A 560 9.77 -3.31 -88.22
CA ARG A 560 10.30 -2.55 -89.36
C ARG A 560 11.76 -2.87 -89.62
N GLU A 561 12.57 -2.98 -88.58
CA GLU A 561 13.99 -3.38 -88.67
C GLU A 561 14.13 -4.79 -89.21
N THR A 562 13.36 -5.75 -88.70
CA THR A 562 13.36 -7.15 -89.18
C THR A 562 12.95 -7.22 -90.65
N LYS A 563 11.93 -6.44 -91.06
CA LYS A 563 11.54 -6.32 -92.46
C LYS A 563 12.67 -5.76 -93.31
N LEU A 564 13.30 -4.67 -92.88
CA LEU A 564 14.44 -4.08 -93.58
C LEU A 564 15.65 -5.03 -93.65
N LEU A 565 15.95 -5.78 -92.59
CA LEU A 565 17.01 -6.79 -92.53
C LEU A 565 16.72 -7.96 -93.47
N SER A 566 15.48 -8.44 -93.53
CA SER A 566 15.07 -9.51 -94.44
C SER A 566 15.08 -9.04 -95.90
N GLU A 567 14.62 -7.83 -96.18
CA GLU A 567 14.75 -7.17 -97.48
C GLU A 567 16.23 -7.02 -97.86
N ALA A 568 17.08 -6.49 -96.98
CA ALA A 568 18.52 -6.37 -97.20
C ALA A 568 19.20 -7.72 -97.44
N SER A 569 18.83 -8.76 -96.68
CA SER A 569 19.33 -10.12 -96.85
C SER A 569 18.89 -10.73 -98.17
N SER A 570 17.65 -10.47 -98.60
CA SER A 570 17.11 -10.86 -99.90
C SER A 570 17.82 -10.13 -101.04
N TYR A 571 18.06 -8.83 -100.92
CA TYR A 571 18.84 -8.04 -101.89
C TYR A 571 20.29 -8.52 -102.01
N LEU A 572 20.97 -8.79 -100.89
CA LEU A 572 22.34 -9.35 -100.89
C LEU A 572 22.39 -10.77 -101.43
N GLY A 573 21.39 -11.61 -101.11
CA GLY A 573 21.23 -12.96 -101.66
C GLY A 573 21.02 -12.94 -103.18
N ASN A 574 20.16 -12.04 -103.68
CA ASN A 574 19.92 -11.86 -105.12
C ASN A 574 21.16 -11.33 -105.85
N MET A 575 21.94 -10.42 -105.25
CA MET A 575 23.23 -10.01 -105.83
C MET A 575 24.22 -11.17 -105.91
N ARG A 576 24.29 -12.02 -104.89
CA ARG A 576 25.18 -13.20 -104.87
C ARG A 576 24.78 -14.23 -105.93
N SER A 577 23.49 -14.46 -106.13
CA SER A 577 22.97 -15.33 -107.20
C SER A 577 23.19 -14.75 -108.60
N ASN A 578 23.03 -13.44 -108.80
CA ASN A 578 23.31 -12.78 -110.08
C ASN A 578 24.80 -12.78 -110.46
N LEU A 579 25.71 -12.74 -109.47
CA LEU A 579 27.15 -12.92 -109.68
C LEU A 579 27.52 -14.36 -110.02
N ALA A 580 26.87 -15.36 -109.41
CA ALA A 580 27.06 -16.78 -109.73
C ALA A 580 26.45 -17.18 -111.10
N GLY A 581 25.36 -16.53 -111.52
CA GLY A 581 24.73 -16.74 -112.83
C GLY A 581 25.52 -16.19 -114.03
N ARG A 582 26.46 -15.24 -113.79
CA ARG A 582 27.34 -14.69 -114.84
C ARG A 582 28.58 -15.54 -115.14
N SER A 583 28.86 -16.61 -114.40
CA SER A 583 30.04 -17.46 -114.64
C SER A 583 29.78 -18.71 -115.50
N TYR A 584 28.57 -18.91 -116.04
CA TYR A 584 28.27 -20.02 -116.96
C TYR A 584 27.45 -19.57 -118.17
N SER A 585 28.04 -18.73 -119.02
CA SER A 585 27.63 -18.63 -120.42
C SER A 585 28.86 -18.31 -121.26
N ARG A 586 29.51 -19.35 -121.77
CA ARG A 586 30.43 -19.26 -122.90
C ARG A 586 30.00 -20.29 -123.92
N ASP A 587 29.46 -19.77 -125.01
CA ASP A 587 29.00 -20.48 -126.19
C ASP A 587 29.99 -21.55 -126.68
N THR A 588 29.47 -22.74 -126.98
CA THR A 588 30.08 -23.68 -127.92
C THR A 588 29.10 -23.89 -129.06
N ALA A 589 29.22 -23.06 -130.10
CA ALA A 589 28.64 -23.31 -131.42
C ALA A 589 29.78 -23.32 -132.45
N GLY A 590 30.01 -24.49 -133.01
CA GLY A 590 31.04 -24.79 -134.00
C GLY A 590 30.95 -26.25 -134.44
N TYR A 591 29.80 -26.63 -135.03
CA TYR A 591 29.66 -27.27 -136.36
C TYR A 591 28.19 -27.41 -136.72
#